data_AF-A0A918G555-F1
#
_entry.id   AF-A0A918G555-F1
#
_cell.length_a   1.000
_cell.length_b   1.000
_cell.length_c   1.000
_cell.angle_alpha   90.00
_cell.angle_beta   90.00
_cell.angle_gamma   90.00
#
_symmetry.space_group_name_H-M   'P 1'
#
loop_
_entity.id
_entity.type
_entity.pdbx_description
1 polymer ?
#
loop_
_entity_poly.entity_id
_entity_poly.type
_entity_poly.pdbx_seq_one_letter_code
_entity_poly.pdbx_strand_id
1 'polypeptide(L)'
;MGAYMPMPKGSNAPVPTTALRVELGWRQGPGVPDVDASALVLVGGKVRSDSDFVFYNQPAHSSGAVRHEGKRDAGGRTTDSLLVDLARVEPAVETVVVAASADGGSFGRVPDLYIEVRDAAQDTVVARFDSTGATVETAFVLGEFYRRQGAWKFRAVGQGYGSGLEGLATDFGITVDEPQRTATPAPPAAPPAATPPPPSPTLPAFPATVPPPVHQTPPPPPAPPAAPVRLTKVTLTKAAPSVSLTKQGGTSGTLGVNLNWEVRKQFSGWGGKRGRAVALHNDLDLDLCALFELADGRKGVVQALGNAFGSLHQPPYIHLDGDDRTGAVSSGENLTVNLDRRNDLRRILVFVTIYEGARSFADLHATVTLRPQYGAPIDFSLDECTVPSTVCALALITNHGGDLVVQREARYLVPERGVSPQRTVDHAYGWGMNWTPGRK
;
A
#
# COMPACT_ATOMS: atom_id res chain seq x y z
N MET A 1 -24.64 -36.94 11.72
CA MET A 1 -24.13 -35.55 11.83
C MET A 1 -24.25 -35.14 13.29
N GLY A 2 -23.14 -35.20 14.05
CA GLY A 2 -23.14 -34.65 15.40
C GLY A 2 -23.26 -33.13 15.31
N ALA A 3 -24.26 -32.56 15.98
CA ALA A 3 -24.42 -31.12 16.07
C ALA A 3 -23.18 -30.53 16.77
N TYR A 4 -22.34 -29.81 16.05
CA TYR A 4 -21.25 -29.06 16.67
C TYR A 4 -21.88 -27.96 17.52
N MET A 5 -21.68 -28.03 18.84
CA MET A 5 -22.16 -27.01 19.74
C MET A 5 -21.23 -25.80 19.61
N PRO A 6 -21.73 -24.59 19.30
CA PRO A 6 -20.90 -23.42 19.14
C PRO A 6 -20.16 -23.11 20.45
N MET A 7 -18.90 -22.75 20.32
CA MET A 7 -18.01 -22.38 21.39
C MET A 7 -18.52 -21.07 22.04
N PRO A 8 -18.61 -20.97 23.37
CA PRO A 8 -18.88 -19.69 24.01
C PRO A 8 -17.66 -18.76 23.92
N LYS A 9 -17.90 -17.45 23.95
CA LYS A 9 -16.83 -16.43 24.00
C LYS A 9 -15.83 -16.73 25.11
N GLY A 10 -14.53 -16.67 24.80
CA GLY A 10 -13.42 -16.96 25.70
C GLY A 10 -13.02 -18.44 25.80
N SER A 11 -13.83 -19.36 25.29
CA SER A 11 -13.50 -20.80 25.31
C SER A 11 -12.44 -21.16 24.28
N ASN A 12 -11.79 -22.31 24.47
CA ASN A 12 -10.76 -22.83 23.58
C ASN A 12 -11.00 -24.31 23.25
N ALA A 13 -10.63 -24.69 22.03
CA ALA A 13 -10.73 -26.05 21.52
C ALA A 13 -9.38 -26.48 20.90
N PRO A 14 -8.96 -27.75 21.06
CA PRO A 14 -7.81 -28.27 20.34
C PRO A 14 -8.09 -28.30 18.84
N VAL A 15 -7.09 -27.98 18.01
CA VAL A 15 -7.17 -28.08 16.56
C VAL A 15 -6.01 -28.90 15.99
N PRO A 16 -6.21 -29.65 14.90
CA PRO A 16 -5.12 -30.40 14.27
C PRO A 16 -4.08 -29.44 13.68
N THR A 17 -2.81 -29.86 13.67
CA THR A 17 -1.72 -29.11 13.05
C THR A 17 -1.66 -29.45 11.55
N THR A 18 -2.59 -28.89 10.80
CA THR A 18 -2.81 -29.12 9.37
C THR A 18 -3.31 -27.84 8.70
N ALA A 19 -3.62 -27.89 7.41
CA ALA A 19 -4.36 -26.85 6.72
C ALA A 19 -5.80 -26.78 7.23
N LEU A 20 -6.17 -25.64 7.79
CA LEU A 20 -7.51 -25.32 8.27
C LEU A 20 -8.12 -24.24 7.38
N ARG A 21 -9.37 -24.45 6.96
CA ARG A 21 -10.18 -23.43 6.31
C ARG A 21 -11.00 -22.71 7.38
N VAL A 22 -10.82 -21.40 7.46
CA VAL A 22 -11.52 -20.52 8.39
C VAL A 22 -12.51 -19.69 7.61
N GLU A 23 -13.79 -19.83 7.91
CA GLU A 23 -14.87 -19.14 7.21
C GLU A 23 -15.56 -18.18 8.17
N LEU A 24 -15.57 -16.90 7.80
CA LEU A 24 -16.39 -15.88 8.43
C LEU A 24 -17.69 -15.82 7.63
N GLY A 25 -18.83 -16.05 8.28
CA GLY A 25 -20.12 -15.99 7.59
C GLY A 25 -21.09 -15.04 8.26
N TRP A 26 -21.90 -14.38 7.44
CA TRP A 26 -22.97 -13.48 7.89
C TRP A 26 -24.11 -13.45 6.88
N ARG A 27 -25.27 -12.96 7.30
CA ARG A 27 -26.43 -12.83 6.41
C ARG A 27 -26.47 -11.44 5.77
N GLN A 28 -26.58 -11.41 4.44
CA GLN A 28 -26.71 -10.18 3.66
C GLN A 28 -28.14 -9.64 3.73
N GLY A 29 -28.28 -8.33 3.53
CA GLY A 29 -29.56 -7.67 3.47
C GLY A 29 -29.43 -6.16 3.25
N PRO A 30 -30.55 -5.46 3.00
CA PRO A 30 -30.54 -4.01 2.82
C PRO A 30 -29.92 -3.31 4.04
N GLY A 31 -28.84 -2.55 3.81
CA GLY A 31 -28.14 -1.79 4.87
C GLY A 31 -27.25 -2.63 5.78
N VAL A 32 -27.00 -3.90 5.45
CA VAL A 32 -25.97 -4.72 6.09
C VAL A 32 -24.59 -4.29 5.55
N PRO A 33 -23.63 -3.93 6.42
CA PRO A 33 -22.26 -3.61 6.02
C PRO A 33 -21.56 -4.77 5.30
N ASP A 34 -20.64 -4.45 4.39
CA ASP A 34 -19.74 -5.46 3.84
C ASP A 34 -18.70 -5.84 4.89
N VAL A 35 -18.37 -7.13 5.01
CA VAL A 35 -17.45 -7.64 6.03
C VAL A 35 -16.28 -8.33 5.36
N ASP A 36 -15.06 -7.98 5.78
CA ASP A 36 -13.81 -8.54 5.26
C ASP A 36 -13.05 -9.30 6.34
N ALA A 37 -12.67 -10.54 6.03
CA ALA A 37 -11.81 -11.36 6.87
C ALA A 37 -10.35 -10.96 6.72
N SER A 38 -9.62 -11.00 7.83
CA SER A 38 -8.18 -10.80 7.87
C SER A 38 -7.52 -11.67 8.94
N ALA A 39 -6.21 -11.84 8.84
CA ALA A 39 -5.42 -12.59 9.80
C ALA A 39 -4.10 -11.87 10.13
N LEU A 40 -3.71 -11.88 11.40
CA LEU A 40 -2.43 -11.36 11.88
C LEU A 40 -1.57 -12.50 12.42
N VAL A 41 -0.35 -12.62 11.91
CA VAL A 41 0.65 -13.60 12.33
C VAL A 41 1.56 -12.94 13.37
N LEU A 42 1.59 -13.46 14.59
CA LEU A 42 2.19 -12.76 15.73
C LEU A 42 3.41 -13.49 16.32
N VAL A 43 4.44 -12.70 16.62
CA VAL A 43 5.63 -13.07 17.37
C VAL A 43 5.80 -12.11 18.55
N GLY A 44 5.85 -12.64 19.77
CA GLY A 44 5.80 -11.84 20.99
C GLY A 44 4.50 -11.03 21.16
N GLY A 45 3.38 -11.51 20.61
CA GLY A 45 2.08 -10.85 20.65
C GLY A 45 1.91 -9.68 19.67
N LYS A 46 2.86 -9.44 18.77
CA LYS A 46 2.82 -8.39 17.75
C LYS A 46 3.17 -8.92 16.37
N VAL A 47 2.72 -8.23 15.32
CA VAL A 47 3.23 -8.47 13.97
C VAL A 47 4.70 -8.04 13.90
N ARG A 48 5.52 -8.73 13.09
CA ARG A 48 6.91 -8.32 12.84
C ARG A 48 6.98 -7.19 11.82
N SER A 49 6.03 -7.20 10.88
CA SER A 49 5.88 -6.26 9.77
C SER A 49 4.48 -6.40 9.17
N ASP A 50 4.09 -5.46 8.30
CA ASP A 50 2.81 -5.51 7.59
C ASP A 50 2.61 -6.80 6.76
N SER A 51 3.69 -7.50 6.39
CA SER A 51 3.62 -8.80 5.71
C SER A 51 2.99 -9.91 6.56
N ASP A 52 3.00 -9.75 7.88
CA ASP A 52 2.34 -10.64 8.83
C ASP A 52 0.83 -10.36 8.93
N PHE A 53 0.31 -9.34 8.21
CA PHE A 53 -1.12 -9.03 8.12
C PHE A 53 -1.71 -9.48 6.77
N VAL A 54 -2.52 -10.54 6.76
CA VAL A 54 -3.16 -11.10 5.57
C VAL A 54 -4.60 -10.64 5.48
N PHE A 55 -5.01 -10.09 4.34
CA PHE A 55 -6.37 -9.63 4.06
C PHE A 55 -6.60 -9.60 2.54
N TYR A 56 -7.77 -9.21 2.06
CA TYR A 56 -8.11 -9.29 0.63
C TYR A 56 -7.09 -8.62 -0.33
N ASN A 57 -6.46 -7.50 0.08
CA ASN A 57 -5.46 -6.80 -0.74
C ASN A 57 -4.01 -7.33 -0.57
N GLN A 58 -3.76 -8.11 0.48
CA GLN A 58 -2.52 -8.85 0.71
C GLN A 58 -2.89 -10.31 1.01
N PRO A 59 -3.33 -11.07 -0.02
CA PRO A 59 -4.05 -12.31 0.21
C PRO A 59 -3.16 -13.47 0.62
N ALA A 60 -1.85 -13.30 0.77
CA ALA A 60 -0.97 -14.40 1.19
C ALA A 60 0.16 -13.91 2.09
N HIS A 61 0.40 -14.67 3.16
CA HIS A 61 1.59 -14.55 3.97
C HIS A 61 2.81 -15.11 3.20
N SER A 62 3.98 -14.50 3.38
CA SER A 62 5.22 -14.86 2.67
C SER A 62 5.66 -16.32 2.86
N SER A 63 5.40 -16.92 4.03
CA SER A 63 5.68 -18.35 4.29
C SER A 63 4.67 -19.31 3.61
N GLY A 64 3.55 -18.79 3.12
CA GLY A 64 2.41 -19.55 2.63
C GLY A 64 1.57 -20.21 3.73
N ALA A 65 1.83 -19.90 5.01
CA ALA A 65 1.06 -20.44 6.14
C ALA A 65 -0.35 -19.86 6.26
N VAL A 66 -0.60 -18.66 5.73
CA VAL A 66 -1.91 -18.02 5.74
C VAL A 66 -2.23 -17.45 4.36
N ARG A 67 -3.46 -17.65 3.88
CA ARG A 67 -3.95 -17.12 2.61
C ARG A 67 -5.41 -16.71 2.71
N HIS A 68 -5.77 -15.53 2.20
CA HIS A 68 -7.14 -15.11 1.95
C HIS A 68 -7.61 -15.71 0.61
N GLU A 69 -8.78 -16.35 0.63
CA GLU A 69 -9.33 -17.08 -0.51
C GLU A 69 -10.57 -16.42 -1.12
N GLY A 70 -11.02 -15.30 -0.56
CA GLY A 70 -12.10 -14.49 -1.10
C GLY A 70 -13.48 -14.77 -0.52
N LYS A 71 -14.40 -13.87 -0.89
CA LYS A 71 -15.82 -13.91 -0.53
C LYS A 71 -16.62 -14.78 -1.50
N ARG A 72 -17.63 -15.45 -0.96
CA ARG A 72 -18.63 -16.22 -1.72
C ARG A 72 -20.02 -15.92 -1.19
N ASP A 73 -20.94 -15.63 -2.10
CA ASP A 73 -22.34 -15.41 -1.79
C ASP A 73 -23.16 -16.64 -2.16
N ALA A 74 -23.88 -17.20 -1.19
CA ALA A 74 -24.77 -18.33 -1.41
C ALA A 74 -26.08 -18.14 -0.64
N GLY A 75 -27.19 -17.96 -1.37
CA GLY A 75 -28.54 -17.95 -0.79
C GLY A 75 -28.78 -16.85 0.25
N GLY A 76 -28.19 -15.67 0.08
CA GLY A 76 -28.31 -14.54 1.02
C GLY A 76 -27.38 -14.63 2.24
N ARG A 77 -26.46 -15.60 2.27
CA ARG A 77 -25.36 -15.68 3.23
C ARG A 77 -24.05 -15.47 2.48
N THR A 78 -23.25 -14.52 2.96
CA THR A 78 -21.87 -14.33 2.47
C THR A 78 -20.93 -15.06 3.40
N THR A 79 -19.91 -15.67 2.81
CA THR A 79 -18.78 -16.25 3.53
C THR A 79 -17.48 -15.69 2.98
N ASP A 80 -16.60 -15.20 3.85
CA ASP A 80 -15.23 -14.84 3.52
C ASP A 80 -14.26 -15.89 4.10
N SER A 81 -13.34 -16.39 3.28
CA SER A 81 -12.55 -17.58 3.59
C SER A 81 -11.06 -17.27 3.72
N LEU A 82 -10.43 -17.81 4.77
CA LEU A 82 -9.00 -17.85 4.98
C LEU A 82 -8.53 -19.30 5.03
N LEU A 83 -7.39 -19.61 4.42
CA LEU A 83 -6.65 -20.84 4.63
C LEU A 83 -5.52 -20.58 5.63
N VAL A 84 -5.44 -21.37 6.69
CA VAL A 84 -4.42 -21.32 7.73
C VAL A 84 -3.76 -22.70 7.84
N ASP A 85 -2.55 -22.84 7.29
CA ASP A 85 -1.73 -24.05 7.38
C ASP A 85 -0.81 -24.00 8.60
N LEU A 86 -1.31 -24.55 9.71
CA LEU A 86 -0.60 -24.58 10.98
C LEU A 86 0.66 -25.45 10.97
N ALA A 87 0.81 -26.35 9.99
CA ALA A 87 2.03 -27.14 9.83
C ALA A 87 3.16 -26.34 9.17
N ARG A 88 2.82 -25.25 8.45
CA ARG A 88 3.77 -24.34 7.80
C ARG A 88 4.09 -23.10 8.63
N VAL A 89 3.42 -22.91 9.77
CA VAL A 89 3.68 -21.80 10.68
C VAL A 89 5.08 -21.96 11.30
N GLU A 90 5.89 -20.92 11.17
CA GLU A 90 7.26 -20.89 11.69
C GLU A 90 7.30 -21.09 13.21
N PRO A 91 8.33 -21.75 13.78
CA PRO A 91 8.41 -22.00 15.22
C PRO A 91 8.36 -20.74 16.10
N ALA A 92 8.78 -19.59 15.56
CA ALA A 92 8.79 -18.31 16.27
C ALA A 92 7.39 -17.69 16.42
N VAL A 93 6.40 -18.12 15.62
CA VAL A 93 5.03 -17.61 15.67
C VAL A 93 4.24 -18.40 16.71
N GLU A 94 3.77 -17.72 17.74
CA GLU A 94 2.93 -18.33 18.77
C GLU A 94 1.43 -18.16 18.55
N THR A 95 1.01 -17.14 17.79
CA THR A 95 -0.40 -16.79 17.62
C THR A 95 -0.72 -16.37 16.18
N VAL A 96 -1.86 -16.81 15.65
CA VAL A 96 -2.48 -16.28 14.43
C VAL A 96 -3.88 -15.77 14.80
N VAL A 97 -4.06 -14.46 14.80
CA VAL A 97 -5.35 -13.80 15.10
C VAL A 97 -6.19 -13.78 13.83
N VAL A 98 -7.49 -14.03 13.95
CA VAL A 98 -8.47 -13.88 12.87
C VAL A 98 -9.42 -12.74 13.21
N ALA A 99 -9.38 -11.71 12.39
CA ALA A 99 -10.14 -10.48 12.56
C ALA A 99 -11.10 -10.25 11.38
N ALA A 100 -12.07 -9.37 11.60
CA ALA A 100 -13.02 -8.91 10.63
C ALA A 100 -13.12 -7.38 10.66
N SER A 101 -13.26 -6.73 9.52
CA SER A 101 -13.61 -5.31 9.42
C SER A 101 -14.92 -5.13 8.66
N ALA A 102 -15.71 -4.14 9.04
CA ALA A 102 -16.97 -3.81 8.37
C ALA A 102 -16.83 -2.49 7.61
N ASP A 103 -17.23 -2.46 6.34
CA ASP A 103 -17.35 -1.26 5.51
C ASP A 103 -18.83 -0.92 5.26
N GLY A 104 -19.17 0.36 5.35
CA GLY A 104 -20.56 0.85 5.24
C GLY A 104 -21.41 0.76 6.52
N GLY A 105 -20.83 0.43 7.68
CA GLY A 105 -21.49 0.51 8.98
C GLY A 105 -20.85 -0.35 10.08
N SER A 106 -21.50 -0.47 11.24
CA SER A 106 -20.98 -1.26 12.38
C SER A 106 -21.44 -2.71 12.36
N PHE A 107 -20.69 -3.59 13.03
CA PHE A 107 -21.01 -5.01 13.20
C PHE A 107 -22.35 -5.26 13.92
N GLY A 108 -22.90 -4.28 14.66
CA GLY A 108 -24.25 -4.38 15.21
C GLY A 108 -25.37 -4.43 14.16
N ARG A 109 -25.06 -4.11 12.90
CA ARG A 109 -25.97 -4.28 11.75
C ARG A 109 -25.71 -5.53 10.92
N VAL A 110 -24.74 -6.37 11.32
CA VAL A 110 -24.36 -7.60 10.63
C VAL A 110 -25.04 -8.78 11.31
N PRO A 111 -26.17 -9.28 10.79
CA PRO A 111 -26.87 -10.41 11.41
C PRO A 111 -26.13 -11.72 11.17
N ASP A 112 -26.28 -12.63 12.14
CA ASP A 112 -25.80 -14.01 12.06
C ASP A 112 -24.29 -14.13 11.78
N LEU A 113 -23.47 -13.22 12.33
CA LEU A 113 -22.01 -13.27 12.20
C LEU A 113 -21.42 -14.46 12.97
N TYR A 114 -20.63 -15.28 12.29
CA TYR A 114 -19.91 -16.40 12.90
C TYR A 114 -18.52 -16.59 12.30
N ILE A 115 -17.68 -17.30 13.04
CA ILE A 115 -16.42 -17.87 12.55
C ILE A 115 -16.49 -19.39 12.67
N GLU A 116 -16.15 -20.10 11.61
CA GLU A 116 -16.10 -21.55 11.56
C GLU A 116 -14.74 -22.02 11.07
N VAL A 117 -14.15 -22.98 11.77
CA VAL A 117 -12.85 -23.57 11.44
C VAL A 117 -13.07 -25.01 11.02
N ARG A 118 -12.65 -25.34 9.81
CA ARG A 118 -12.76 -26.66 9.18
C ARG A 118 -11.39 -27.23 8.88
N ASP A 119 -11.27 -28.54 8.97
CA ASP A 119 -10.14 -29.25 8.38
C ASP A 119 -10.23 -29.13 6.84
N ALA A 120 -9.20 -28.58 6.19
CA ALA A 120 -9.26 -28.32 4.76
C ALA A 120 -9.23 -29.58 3.89
N ALA A 121 -8.73 -30.70 4.41
CA ALA A 121 -8.66 -31.97 3.68
C ALA A 121 -9.93 -32.80 3.88
N GLN A 122 -10.50 -32.79 5.09
CA GLN A 122 -11.66 -33.60 5.45
C GLN A 122 -12.99 -32.85 5.37
N ASP A 123 -12.96 -31.52 5.23
CA ASP A 123 -14.11 -30.61 5.32
C ASP A 123 -14.95 -30.80 6.59
N THR A 124 -14.31 -31.23 7.68
CA THR A 124 -14.95 -31.42 8.98
C THR A 124 -14.81 -30.15 9.81
N VAL A 125 -15.91 -29.66 10.40
CA VAL A 125 -15.86 -28.58 11.38
C VAL A 125 -15.08 -29.04 12.60
N VAL A 126 -14.14 -28.21 13.06
CA VAL A 126 -13.28 -28.43 14.24
C VAL A 126 -13.63 -27.45 15.36
N ALA A 127 -14.00 -26.22 14.98
CA ALA A 127 -14.46 -25.20 15.91
C ALA A 127 -15.48 -24.29 15.22
N ARG A 128 -16.45 -23.79 15.99
CA ARG A 128 -17.40 -22.78 15.51
C ARG A 128 -17.68 -21.83 16.65
N PHE A 129 -17.69 -20.53 16.37
CA PHE A 129 -18.11 -19.50 17.31
C PHE A 129 -19.11 -18.57 16.62
N ASP A 130 -20.31 -18.49 17.17
CA ASP A 130 -21.33 -17.54 16.75
C ASP A 130 -21.14 -16.23 17.54
N SER A 131 -20.78 -15.16 16.84
CA SER A 131 -20.51 -13.88 17.46
C SER A 131 -21.83 -13.21 17.82
N THR A 132 -22.05 -12.98 19.10
CA THR A 132 -23.21 -12.27 19.63
C THR A 132 -22.74 -11.06 20.43
N GLY A 133 -23.40 -9.91 20.25
CA GLY A 133 -23.13 -8.70 21.03
C GLY A 133 -22.22 -7.66 20.39
N ALA A 134 -22.03 -7.67 19.08
CA ALA A 134 -21.46 -6.51 18.39
C ALA A 134 -22.47 -5.35 18.38
N THR A 135 -21.98 -4.12 18.54
CA THR A 135 -22.78 -2.90 18.66
C THR A 135 -22.30 -1.84 17.66
N VAL A 136 -21.45 -0.91 18.09
CA VAL A 136 -20.97 0.23 17.31
C VAL A 136 -19.62 -0.03 16.65
N GLU A 137 -19.01 -1.18 16.91
CA GLU A 137 -17.66 -1.51 16.47
C GLU A 137 -17.60 -1.78 14.96
N THR A 138 -16.51 -1.35 14.32
CA THR A 138 -16.26 -1.51 12.87
C THR A 138 -15.08 -2.45 12.58
N ALA A 139 -14.38 -2.92 13.61
CA ALA A 139 -13.46 -4.06 13.54
C ALA A 139 -13.71 -5.03 14.70
N PHE A 140 -13.40 -6.31 14.49
CA PHE A 140 -13.74 -7.37 15.41
C PHE A 140 -12.73 -8.52 15.35
N VAL A 141 -12.15 -8.90 16.49
CA VAL A 141 -11.37 -10.14 16.61
C VAL A 141 -12.33 -11.27 16.95
N LEU A 142 -12.53 -12.20 16.00
CA LEU A 142 -13.46 -13.31 16.15
C LEU A 142 -12.81 -14.50 16.84
N GLY A 143 -11.55 -14.77 16.54
CA GLY A 143 -10.81 -15.86 17.18
C GLY A 143 -9.31 -15.78 16.97
N GLU A 144 -8.59 -16.67 17.64
CA GLU A 144 -7.14 -16.78 17.52
C GLU A 144 -6.71 -18.25 17.56
N PHE A 145 -5.77 -18.62 16.70
CA PHE A 145 -4.99 -19.84 16.87
C PHE A 145 -3.81 -19.50 17.76
N TYR A 146 -3.58 -20.28 18.81
CA TYR A 146 -2.44 -20.09 19.69
C TYR A 146 -1.78 -21.42 20.01
N ARG A 147 -0.46 -21.39 20.14
CA ARG A 147 0.34 -22.58 20.45
C ARG A 147 0.61 -22.66 21.94
N ARG A 148 0.26 -23.80 22.55
CA ARG A 148 0.54 -24.07 23.98
C ARG A 148 1.10 -25.47 24.14
N GLN A 149 2.28 -25.57 24.75
CA GLN A 149 2.99 -26.85 24.97
C GLN A 149 3.17 -27.66 23.67
N GLY A 150 3.50 -26.96 22.58
CA GLY A 150 3.73 -27.58 21.27
C GLY A 150 2.48 -27.85 20.43
N ALA A 151 1.29 -27.84 21.03
CA ALA A 151 0.01 -28.08 20.34
C ALA A 151 -0.74 -26.78 20.02
N TRP A 152 -1.42 -26.75 18.87
CA TRP A 152 -2.29 -25.64 18.47
C TRP A 152 -3.69 -25.77 19.07
N LYS A 153 -4.25 -24.63 19.45
CA LYS A 153 -5.63 -24.49 19.93
C LYS A 153 -6.27 -23.28 19.27
N PHE A 154 -7.58 -23.34 19.04
CA PHE A 154 -8.37 -22.19 18.65
C PHE A 154 -9.09 -21.62 19.88
N ARG A 155 -9.09 -20.30 20.05
CA ARG A 155 -9.88 -19.59 21.07
C ARG A 155 -10.91 -18.71 20.40
N ALA A 156 -12.16 -18.78 20.89
CA ALA A 156 -13.20 -17.82 20.54
C ALA A 156 -12.96 -16.52 21.32
N VAL A 157 -12.75 -15.39 20.64
CA VAL A 157 -12.37 -14.12 21.29
C VAL A 157 -13.56 -13.16 21.38
N GLY A 158 -14.15 -12.81 20.24
CA GLY A 158 -15.31 -11.92 20.15
C GLY A 158 -15.09 -10.52 20.74
N GLN A 159 -13.94 -9.90 20.44
CA GLN A 159 -13.59 -8.55 20.92
C GLN A 159 -13.78 -7.52 19.81
N GLY A 160 -14.62 -6.53 20.05
CA GLY A 160 -14.85 -5.43 19.10
C GLY A 160 -13.95 -4.22 19.36
N TYR A 161 -13.71 -3.46 18.29
CA TYR A 161 -12.93 -2.23 18.27
C TYR A 161 -13.79 -1.08 17.73
N GLY A 162 -14.14 -0.13 18.61
CA GLY A 162 -14.89 1.07 18.24
C GLY A 162 -14.08 2.05 17.38
N SER A 163 -12.77 2.06 17.55
CA SER A 163 -11.79 2.76 16.70
C SER A 163 -11.55 2.06 15.34
N GLY A 164 -12.31 1.00 15.05
CA GLY A 164 -12.18 0.25 13.80
C GLY A 164 -10.86 -0.46 13.63
N LEU A 165 -10.54 -0.78 12.38
CA LEU A 165 -9.38 -1.59 12.01
C LEU A 165 -8.07 -0.92 12.42
N GLU A 166 -8.03 0.42 12.47
CA GLU A 166 -6.88 1.21 12.92
C GLU A 166 -6.47 0.89 14.36
N GLY A 167 -7.43 0.92 15.30
CA GLY A 167 -7.11 0.59 16.70
C GLY A 167 -6.76 -0.89 16.88
N LEU A 168 -7.40 -1.78 16.13
CA LEU A 168 -7.02 -3.20 16.10
C LEU A 168 -5.58 -3.37 15.61
N ALA A 169 -5.23 -2.72 14.50
CA ALA A 169 -3.90 -2.77 13.92
C ALA A 169 -2.84 -2.22 14.90
N THR A 170 -3.13 -1.10 15.55
CA THR A 170 -2.26 -0.47 16.54
C THR A 170 -1.99 -1.38 17.74
N ASP A 171 -3.01 -2.06 18.27
CA ASP A 171 -2.89 -2.97 19.40
C ASP A 171 -1.98 -4.17 19.09
N PHE A 172 -1.97 -4.64 17.85
CA PHE A 172 -1.08 -5.72 17.39
C PHE A 172 0.28 -5.22 16.85
N GLY A 173 0.60 -3.94 17.02
CA GLY A 173 1.91 -3.38 16.72
C GLY A 173 2.10 -2.88 15.29
N ILE A 174 1.02 -2.67 14.54
CA ILE A 174 1.05 -1.96 13.26
C ILE A 174 1.04 -0.45 13.57
N THR A 175 2.09 0.27 13.19
CA THR A 175 2.14 1.73 13.37
C THR A 175 1.22 2.40 12.36
N VAL A 176 0.14 3.01 12.83
CA VAL A 176 -0.70 3.90 12.01
C VAL A 176 -0.21 5.33 12.26
N ASP A 177 0.35 5.97 11.23
CA ASP A 177 0.85 7.34 11.34
C ASP A 177 -0.30 8.34 11.57
N GLU A 178 -0.39 8.92 12.77
CA GLU A 178 -1.02 10.22 12.97
C GLU A 178 -0.14 11.32 12.35
N PRO A 179 -0.71 12.33 11.64
CA PRO A 179 0.06 13.48 11.21
C PRO A 179 0.62 14.23 12.43
N GLN A 180 1.94 14.12 12.60
CA GLN A 180 2.74 14.80 13.60
C GLN A 180 2.41 16.31 13.62
N ARG A 181 1.79 16.77 14.71
CA ARG A 181 1.65 18.21 15.00
C ARG A 181 3.05 18.75 15.28
N THR A 182 3.66 19.38 14.28
CA THR A 182 4.99 19.99 14.37
C THR A 182 5.00 21.10 15.42
N ALA A 183 5.74 20.87 16.52
CA ALA A 183 6.23 21.96 17.35
C ALA A 183 7.21 22.79 16.53
N THR A 184 7.04 24.12 16.55
CA THR A 184 7.85 25.09 15.81
C THR A 184 9.34 24.99 16.19
N PRO A 185 10.28 24.80 15.24
CA PRO A 185 11.70 24.90 15.54
C PRO A 185 12.09 26.38 15.73
N ALA A 186 12.83 26.67 16.79
CA ALA A 186 13.53 27.94 16.96
C ALA A 186 14.61 28.12 15.88
N PRO A 187 14.94 29.37 15.46
CA PRO A 187 15.89 29.62 14.38
C PRO A 187 17.33 29.22 14.78
N PRO A 188 18.17 28.73 13.84
CA PRO A 188 19.51 28.27 14.14
C PRO A 188 20.48 29.44 14.34
N ALA A 189 21.36 29.31 15.34
CA ALA A 189 22.51 30.21 15.53
C ALA A 189 23.60 29.94 14.48
N ALA A 190 24.26 31.02 14.03
CA ALA A 190 25.31 30.99 13.02
C ALA A 190 26.58 30.22 13.47
N PRO A 191 27.31 29.56 12.55
CA PRO A 191 28.55 28.86 12.88
C PRO A 191 29.76 29.82 13.00
N PRO A 192 30.74 29.57 13.89
CA PRO A 192 32.01 30.27 13.87
C PRO A 192 32.95 29.73 12.78
N ALA A 193 33.78 30.62 12.23
CA ALA A 193 34.74 30.35 11.17
C ALA A 193 35.87 29.40 11.64
N ALA A 194 36.19 28.40 10.81
CA ALA A 194 37.34 27.51 11.01
C ALA A 194 38.61 28.07 10.35
N THR A 195 39.70 28.06 11.09
CA THR A 195 41.07 28.43 10.68
C THR A 195 41.74 27.34 9.80
N PRO A 196 42.77 27.68 9.00
CA PRO A 196 43.47 26.70 8.16
C PRO A 196 44.48 25.84 8.96
N PRO A 197 44.79 24.60 8.51
CA PRO A 197 45.73 23.72 9.20
C PRO A 197 47.20 24.06 8.91
N PRO A 198 48.15 23.72 9.80
CA PRO A 198 49.58 23.90 9.59
C PRO A 198 50.20 22.79 8.71
N PRO A 199 51.39 22.99 8.13
CA PRO A 199 52.07 21.98 7.31
C PRO A 199 52.66 20.85 8.17
N SER A 200 52.60 19.62 7.63
CA SER A 200 53.14 18.40 8.27
C SER A 200 54.67 18.29 8.11
N PRO A 201 55.40 17.75 9.11
CA PRO A 201 56.84 17.53 9.02
C PRO A 201 57.18 16.25 8.24
N THR A 202 58.31 16.28 7.54
CA THR A 202 58.87 15.17 6.77
C THR A 202 59.62 14.21 7.71
N LEU A 203 59.36 12.90 7.62
CA LEU A 203 60.12 11.84 8.30
C LEU A 203 61.06 11.11 7.32
N PRO A 204 62.19 10.56 7.79
CA PRO A 204 63.23 10.02 6.93
C PRO A 204 62.95 8.59 6.45
N ALA A 205 63.55 8.25 5.31
CA ALA A 205 63.44 6.97 4.63
C ALA A 205 64.10 5.81 5.42
N PHE A 206 63.39 4.69 5.53
CA PHE A 206 63.94 3.39 5.94
C PHE A 206 64.04 2.44 4.73
N PRO A 207 65.02 1.52 4.71
CA PRO A 207 65.36 0.74 3.53
C PRO A 207 64.43 -0.47 3.33
N ALA A 208 64.40 -0.93 2.08
CA ALA A 208 63.55 -2.00 1.57
C ALA A 208 63.77 -3.34 2.29
N THR A 209 62.67 -3.96 2.73
CA THR A 209 62.63 -5.37 3.13
C THR A 209 61.74 -6.19 2.19
N VAL A 210 62.35 -7.27 1.70
CA VAL A 210 61.89 -8.48 0.99
C VAL A 210 60.37 -8.76 0.98
N PRO A 211 59.78 -9.19 -0.15
CA PRO A 211 58.36 -9.57 -0.23
C PRO A 211 58.11 -10.98 0.38
N PRO A 212 56.94 -11.23 0.99
CA PRO A 212 56.53 -12.56 1.42
C PRO A 212 56.01 -13.41 0.22
N PRO A 213 55.83 -14.74 0.38
CA PRO A 213 55.42 -15.61 -0.71
C PRO A 213 53.96 -15.36 -1.11
N VAL A 214 53.72 -15.42 -2.42
CA VAL A 214 52.40 -15.40 -3.04
C VAL A 214 51.59 -16.64 -2.63
N HIS A 215 50.60 -16.46 -1.76
CA HIS A 215 49.48 -17.39 -1.66
C HIS A 215 48.51 -17.10 -2.81
N GLN A 216 48.39 -18.05 -3.73
CA GLN A 216 47.37 -18.02 -4.78
C GLN A 216 45.99 -18.22 -4.13
N THR A 217 45.16 -17.19 -4.16
CA THR A 217 43.72 -17.33 -3.86
C THR A 217 43.06 -18.20 -4.93
N PRO A 218 42.21 -19.17 -4.55
CA PRO A 218 41.44 -19.94 -5.52
C PRO A 218 40.44 -19.03 -6.27
N PRO A 219 40.10 -19.33 -7.53
CA PRO A 219 39.09 -18.57 -8.26
C PRO A 219 37.73 -18.67 -7.57
N PRO A 220 36.90 -17.60 -7.61
CA PRO A 220 35.56 -17.65 -7.05
C PRO A 220 34.71 -18.70 -7.78
N PRO A 221 33.81 -19.41 -7.08
CA PRO A 221 32.91 -20.35 -7.71
C PRO A 221 31.99 -19.62 -8.71
N PRO A 222 31.58 -20.28 -9.81
CA PRO A 222 30.68 -19.68 -10.79
C PRO A 222 29.36 -19.29 -10.12
N ALA A 223 28.88 -18.08 -10.44
CA ALA A 223 27.62 -17.57 -9.95
C ALA A 223 26.48 -18.57 -10.28
N PRO A 224 25.59 -18.88 -9.33
CA PRO A 224 24.46 -19.74 -9.59
C PRO A 224 23.60 -19.12 -10.72
N PRO A 225 23.04 -19.93 -11.63
CA PRO A 225 22.16 -19.43 -12.67
C PRO A 225 20.98 -18.68 -12.02
N ALA A 226 20.68 -17.49 -12.55
CA ALA A 226 19.56 -16.69 -12.09
C ALA A 226 18.29 -17.52 -12.07
N ALA A 227 17.64 -17.60 -10.91
CA ALA A 227 16.37 -18.28 -10.77
C ALA A 227 15.33 -17.65 -11.72
N PRO A 228 14.43 -18.44 -12.33
CA PRO A 228 13.40 -17.90 -13.21
C PRO A 228 12.51 -16.93 -12.41
N VAL A 229 12.51 -15.66 -12.83
CA VAL A 229 11.70 -14.59 -12.24
C VAL A 229 10.23 -14.95 -12.42
N ARG A 230 9.58 -15.43 -11.35
CA ARG A 230 8.13 -15.56 -11.32
C ARG A 230 7.55 -14.17 -11.10
N LEU A 231 6.95 -13.63 -12.16
CA LEU A 231 6.34 -12.29 -12.22
C LEU A 231 5.12 -12.21 -11.29
N THR A 232 5.38 -12.12 -9.99
CA THR A 232 4.38 -11.81 -8.97
C THR A 232 4.30 -10.30 -8.86
N LYS A 233 3.06 -9.78 -8.87
CA LYS A 233 2.76 -8.35 -8.69
C LYS A 233 3.47 -7.80 -7.45
N VAL A 234 4.05 -6.61 -7.56
CA VAL A 234 4.75 -5.92 -6.47
C VAL A 234 3.87 -4.81 -5.90
N THR A 235 3.46 -4.93 -4.65
CA THR A 235 2.70 -3.87 -3.99
C THR A 235 3.63 -3.03 -3.11
N LEU A 236 3.67 -1.71 -3.36
CA LEU A 236 4.42 -0.77 -2.54
C LEU A 236 3.59 -0.32 -1.35
N THR A 237 4.20 -0.31 -0.17
CA THR A 237 3.58 0.13 1.09
C THR A 237 4.42 1.24 1.71
N LYS A 238 3.97 1.84 2.83
CA LYS A 238 4.81 2.77 3.58
C LYS A 238 6.09 2.11 4.09
N ALA A 239 6.02 0.84 4.48
CA ALA A 239 7.15 0.05 4.99
C ALA A 239 8.12 -0.41 3.87
N ALA A 240 7.61 -0.63 2.66
CA ALA A 240 8.39 -0.97 1.47
C ALA A 240 8.03 -0.01 0.32
N PRO A 241 8.45 1.27 0.40
CA PRO A 241 7.95 2.31 -0.50
C PRO A 241 8.66 2.29 -1.85
N SER A 242 9.68 1.47 -2.07
CA SER A 242 10.47 1.53 -3.29
C SER A 242 10.79 0.17 -3.91
N VAL A 243 10.84 0.13 -5.23
CA VAL A 243 11.29 -1.04 -5.99
C VAL A 243 12.11 -0.62 -7.21
N SER A 244 13.15 -1.41 -7.51
CA SER A 244 13.93 -1.28 -8.75
C SER A 244 13.20 -2.00 -9.89
N LEU A 245 12.93 -1.28 -10.99
CA LEU A 245 12.38 -1.86 -12.21
C LEU A 245 13.33 -2.89 -12.83
N THR A 246 14.64 -2.70 -12.69
CA THR A 246 15.64 -3.67 -13.14
C THR A 246 15.48 -5.03 -12.47
N LYS A 247 15.27 -5.02 -11.14
CA LYS A 247 15.03 -6.25 -10.38
C LYS A 247 13.71 -6.94 -10.76
N GLN A 248 12.76 -6.18 -11.30
CA GLN A 248 11.45 -6.68 -11.73
C GLN A 248 11.37 -7.02 -13.22
N GLY A 249 12.46 -6.86 -13.99
CA GLY A 249 12.51 -7.17 -15.42
C GLY A 249 11.92 -6.08 -16.34
N GLY A 250 11.61 -4.89 -15.81
CA GLY A 250 11.00 -3.78 -16.54
C GLY A 250 11.99 -2.70 -16.98
N THR A 251 12.98 -3.06 -17.80
CA THR A 251 14.03 -2.11 -18.24
C THR A 251 13.90 -1.62 -19.68
N SER A 252 12.91 -2.11 -20.43
CA SER A 252 12.72 -1.85 -21.86
C SER A 252 11.24 -1.83 -22.23
N GLY A 253 10.91 -1.32 -23.40
CA GLY A 253 9.54 -1.13 -23.85
C GLY A 253 8.88 0.07 -23.17
N THR A 254 7.62 -0.06 -22.78
CA THR A 254 6.86 1.01 -22.11
C THR A 254 6.57 0.72 -20.64
N LEU A 255 6.33 1.78 -19.87
CA LEU A 255 5.74 1.74 -18.53
C LEU A 255 4.43 2.51 -18.58
N GLY A 256 3.30 1.78 -18.49
CA GLY A 256 1.99 2.39 -18.35
C GLY A 256 1.73 2.74 -16.89
N VAL A 257 1.32 3.96 -16.60
CA VAL A 257 0.90 4.44 -15.29
C VAL A 257 -0.58 4.75 -15.38
N ASN A 258 -1.33 4.13 -14.49
CA ASN A 258 -2.77 4.19 -14.46
C ASN A 258 -3.27 4.60 -13.07
N LEU A 259 -4.29 5.45 -13.04
CA LEU A 259 -4.99 5.85 -11.82
C LEU A 259 -6.44 5.37 -11.91
N ASN A 260 -6.85 4.53 -10.96
CA ASN A 260 -8.25 4.18 -10.75
C ASN A 260 -8.73 4.79 -9.43
N TRP A 261 -9.95 5.35 -9.40
CA TRP A 261 -10.47 6.06 -8.24
C TRP A 261 -11.97 5.84 -8.04
N GLU A 262 -12.40 5.90 -6.77
CA GLU A 262 -13.80 5.79 -6.35
C GLU A 262 -14.12 6.81 -5.26
N VAL A 263 -15.27 7.47 -5.36
CA VAL A 263 -15.77 8.44 -4.36
C VAL A 263 -16.79 7.75 -3.44
N ARG A 264 -16.62 7.89 -2.12
CA ARG A 264 -17.60 7.40 -1.14
C ARG A 264 -18.87 8.27 -1.18
N LYS A 265 -20.04 7.68 -1.42
CA LYS A 265 -21.34 8.39 -1.36
C LYS A 265 -21.68 8.79 0.08
N GLN A 266 -21.64 10.09 0.39
CA GLN A 266 -22.30 10.62 1.59
C GLN A 266 -23.83 10.67 1.36
N PHE A 267 -24.58 9.89 2.12
CA PHE A 267 -26.05 9.98 2.18
C PHE A 267 -26.48 11.33 2.76
N SER A 268 -27.29 12.09 2.02
CA SER A 268 -28.02 13.22 2.58
C SER A 268 -29.14 12.70 3.47
N GLY A 269 -28.94 12.79 4.79
CA GLY A 269 -29.94 12.47 5.80
C GLY A 269 -31.18 13.37 5.69
N TRP A 270 -32.33 12.81 6.04
CA TRP A 270 -33.66 13.43 6.01
C TRP A 270 -33.77 14.54 7.06
N GLY A 271 -33.37 15.77 6.71
CA GLY A 271 -33.57 16.95 7.56
C GLY A 271 -32.55 18.06 7.30
N GLY A 272 -32.89 19.04 6.45
CA GLY A 272 -32.02 20.20 6.25
C GLY A 272 -32.37 21.05 5.04
N LYS A 273 -33.52 21.76 5.07
CA LYS A 273 -33.69 22.93 4.21
C LYS A 273 -32.73 24.03 4.68
N ARG A 274 -31.61 24.17 3.97
CA ARG A 274 -30.65 25.31 3.85
C ARG A 274 -29.21 24.85 4.06
N GLY A 275 -28.47 24.67 2.95
CA GLY A 275 -27.00 24.74 2.97
C GLY A 275 -26.27 23.71 2.11
N ARG A 276 -25.81 24.16 0.94
CA ARG A 276 -24.74 23.64 0.07
C ARG A 276 -24.89 22.23 -0.54
N ALA A 277 -24.98 22.23 -1.86
CA ALA A 277 -24.84 21.06 -2.72
C ALA A 277 -23.53 20.32 -2.40
N VAL A 278 -23.67 19.09 -1.93
CA VAL A 278 -22.60 18.07 -1.92
C VAL A 278 -22.55 17.53 -3.35
N ALA A 279 -21.35 17.53 -3.94
CA ALA A 279 -21.14 17.14 -5.33
C ALA A 279 -21.74 15.76 -5.60
N LEU A 280 -22.62 15.69 -6.60
CA LEU A 280 -23.01 14.43 -7.23
C LEU A 280 -21.80 13.89 -8.01
N HIS A 281 -21.71 12.57 -8.18
CA HIS A 281 -20.64 11.85 -8.90
C HIS A 281 -20.23 12.37 -10.30
N ASN A 282 -20.92 13.36 -10.87
CA ASN A 282 -20.75 13.77 -12.27
C ASN A 282 -19.76 14.92 -12.52
N ASP A 283 -19.21 15.55 -11.49
CA ASP A 283 -18.40 16.78 -11.67
C ASP A 283 -16.92 16.64 -11.26
N LEU A 284 -16.48 15.49 -10.71
CA LEU A 284 -15.09 15.31 -10.26
C LEU A 284 -14.17 14.99 -11.45
N ASP A 285 -13.27 15.93 -11.75
CA ASP A 285 -12.26 15.84 -12.81
C ASP A 285 -10.87 15.71 -12.18
N LEU A 286 -10.25 14.53 -12.30
CA LEU A 286 -8.90 14.24 -11.82
C LEU A 286 -7.93 14.18 -12.98
N ASP A 287 -6.89 15.02 -12.94
CA ASP A 287 -5.87 15.07 -13.98
C ASP A 287 -4.58 14.38 -13.53
N LEU A 288 -4.16 13.35 -14.25
CA LEU A 288 -2.86 12.72 -14.14
C LEU A 288 -1.80 13.57 -14.85
N CYS A 289 -0.72 13.86 -14.13
CA CYS A 289 0.36 14.71 -14.59
C CYS A 289 1.73 14.08 -14.27
N ALA A 290 2.77 14.52 -14.97
CA ALA A 290 4.14 14.20 -14.61
C ALA A 290 5.10 15.39 -14.76
N LEU A 291 5.90 15.66 -13.72
CA LEU A 291 7.10 16.46 -13.87
C LEU A 291 8.23 15.55 -14.36
N PHE A 292 9.03 16.03 -15.32
CA PHE A 292 10.19 15.28 -15.81
C PHE A 292 11.45 16.11 -15.74
N GLU A 293 12.58 15.42 -15.53
CA GLU A 293 13.92 15.95 -15.71
C GLU A 293 14.71 14.93 -16.53
N LEU A 294 15.29 15.38 -17.63
CA LEU A 294 16.13 14.58 -18.50
C LEU A 294 17.59 14.60 -18.01
N ALA A 295 18.38 13.65 -18.48
CA ALA A 295 19.80 13.53 -18.15
C ALA A 295 20.63 14.75 -18.59
N ASP A 296 20.18 15.47 -19.63
CA ASP A 296 20.78 16.72 -20.10
C ASP A 296 20.34 17.97 -19.32
N GLY A 297 19.51 17.81 -18.28
CA GLY A 297 19.04 18.88 -17.41
C GLY A 297 17.78 19.60 -17.90
N ARG A 298 17.24 19.27 -19.08
CA ARG A 298 15.93 19.78 -19.51
C ARG A 298 14.84 19.28 -18.57
N LYS A 299 13.95 20.20 -18.20
CA LYS A 299 12.82 19.95 -17.30
C LYS A 299 11.53 20.40 -17.94
N GLY A 300 10.43 19.80 -17.54
CA GLY A 300 9.11 20.23 -17.94
C GLY A 300 8.01 19.44 -17.26
N VAL A 301 6.81 19.61 -17.76
CA VAL A 301 5.61 18.93 -17.29
C VAL A 301 4.90 18.27 -18.49
N VAL A 302 4.36 17.09 -18.25
CA VAL A 302 3.35 16.44 -19.08
C VAL A 302 2.02 16.54 -18.35
N GLN A 303 1.03 17.16 -18.97
CA GLN A 303 -0.31 17.39 -18.41
C GLN A 303 -1.30 17.83 -19.49
N ALA A 304 -2.60 17.64 -19.25
CA ALA A 304 -3.65 18.18 -20.10
C ALA A 304 -3.70 19.72 -20.07
N LEU A 305 -3.47 20.33 -18.89
CA LEU A 305 -3.47 21.79 -18.72
C LEU A 305 -2.38 22.47 -19.57
N GLY A 306 -2.80 23.29 -20.54
CA GLY A 306 -1.86 23.94 -21.47
C GLY A 306 -1.40 23.05 -22.64
N ASN A 307 -2.11 21.95 -22.91
CA ASN A 307 -1.89 21.04 -24.05
C ASN A 307 -0.48 20.41 -24.09
N ALA A 308 0.09 20.09 -22.92
CA ALA A 308 1.42 19.53 -22.80
C ALA A 308 1.38 17.99 -22.70
N PHE A 309 0.83 17.31 -23.71
CA PHE A 309 0.63 15.85 -23.69
C PHE A 309 1.91 15.01 -23.86
N GLY A 310 3.03 15.62 -24.24
CA GLY A 310 4.31 14.94 -24.41
C GLY A 310 4.39 14.04 -25.66
N SER A 311 5.34 13.11 -25.68
CA SER A 311 5.58 12.18 -26.79
C SER A 311 6.44 11.01 -26.32
N LEU A 312 6.24 9.82 -26.90
CA LEU A 312 7.08 8.64 -26.66
C LEU A 312 8.32 8.57 -27.57
N HIS A 313 8.32 9.30 -28.69
CA HIS A 313 9.36 9.17 -29.74
C HIS A 313 10.37 10.32 -29.73
N GLN A 314 10.02 11.43 -29.11
CA GLN A 314 10.89 12.60 -28.88
C GLN A 314 10.81 13.01 -27.40
N PRO A 315 11.78 13.78 -26.88
CA PRO A 315 11.68 14.31 -25.54
C PRO A 315 10.29 14.92 -25.27
N PRO A 316 9.62 14.57 -24.17
CA PRO A 316 10.18 14.01 -22.93
C PRO A 316 10.18 12.47 -22.81
N TYR A 317 9.81 11.73 -23.85
CA TYR A 317 9.65 10.25 -23.80
C TYR A 317 8.56 9.79 -22.82
N ILE A 318 7.63 10.69 -22.51
CA ILE A 318 6.47 10.51 -21.65
C ILE A 318 5.27 11.06 -22.41
N HIS A 319 4.15 10.34 -22.41
CA HIS A 319 2.95 10.71 -23.12
C HIS A 319 1.71 10.51 -22.25
N LEU A 320 0.82 11.49 -22.23
CA LEU A 320 -0.51 11.42 -21.63
C LEU A 320 -1.54 11.19 -22.75
N ASP A 321 -2.35 10.14 -22.64
CA ASP A 321 -3.25 9.69 -23.72
C ASP A 321 -4.53 10.52 -23.90
N GLY A 322 -4.91 11.33 -22.92
CA GLY A 322 -6.06 12.22 -23.01
C GLY A 322 -6.37 12.98 -21.72
N ASP A 323 -7.58 13.53 -21.67
CA ASP A 323 -8.21 14.22 -20.54
C ASP A 323 -9.59 13.55 -20.36
N ASP A 324 -9.68 12.52 -19.50
CA ASP A 324 -10.94 11.74 -19.30
C ASP A 324 -11.83 12.42 -18.26
N ARG A 325 -12.58 13.41 -18.74
CA ARG A 325 -13.46 14.28 -17.95
C ARG A 325 -14.74 13.61 -17.42
N THR A 326 -14.92 12.31 -17.64
CA THR A 326 -16.22 11.64 -17.41
C THR A 326 -16.16 10.54 -16.36
N GLY A 327 -14.96 10.04 -16.04
CA GLY A 327 -14.79 8.80 -15.27
C GLY A 327 -15.50 7.59 -15.91
N ALA A 328 -15.92 7.69 -17.18
CA ALA A 328 -16.73 6.68 -17.86
C ALA A 328 -15.87 5.64 -18.60
N VAL A 329 -14.58 5.92 -18.81
CA VAL A 329 -13.66 4.91 -19.31
C VAL A 329 -13.24 4.05 -18.12
N SER A 330 -13.64 2.77 -18.14
CA SER A 330 -13.28 1.78 -17.10
C SER A 330 -11.77 1.64 -16.84
N SER A 331 -10.93 2.18 -17.72
CA SER A 331 -9.48 2.23 -17.55
C SER A 331 -8.94 3.54 -17.00
N GLY A 332 -9.69 4.64 -16.83
CA GLY A 332 -9.16 5.93 -16.37
C GLY A 332 -8.11 6.58 -17.30
N GLU A 333 -7.45 7.65 -16.82
CA GLU A 333 -6.37 8.36 -17.52
C GLU A 333 -5.04 7.58 -17.50
N ASN A 334 -4.31 7.54 -18.62
CA ASN A 334 -3.06 6.80 -18.72
C ASN A 334 -1.87 7.66 -19.12
N LEU A 335 -0.82 7.57 -18.32
CA LEU A 335 0.47 8.14 -18.63
C LEU A 335 1.43 7.03 -19.02
N THR A 336 2.09 7.14 -20.18
CA THR A 336 3.04 6.15 -20.67
C THR A 336 4.45 6.73 -20.67
N VAL A 337 5.42 5.99 -20.15
CA VAL A 337 6.85 6.32 -20.20
C VAL A 337 7.57 5.32 -21.11
N ASN A 338 8.44 5.81 -22.00
CA ASN A 338 9.27 4.95 -22.85
C ASN A 338 10.57 4.56 -22.12
N LEU A 339 10.66 3.30 -21.70
CA LEU A 339 11.79 2.75 -20.96
C LEU A 339 13.01 2.44 -21.85
N ASP A 340 12.84 2.34 -23.17
CA ASP A 340 13.97 2.23 -24.10
C ASP A 340 14.83 3.51 -24.10
N ARG A 341 14.26 4.62 -23.64
CA ARG A 341 14.93 5.92 -23.46
C ARG A 341 15.33 6.17 -22.01
N ARG A 342 15.38 5.14 -21.15
CA ARG A 342 15.69 5.29 -19.71
C ARG A 342 16.95 6.10 -19.42
N ASN A 343 18.00 5.96 -20.25
CA ASN A 343 19.26 6.69 -20.05
C ASN A 343 19.13 8.21 -20.29
N ASP A 344 18.11 8.65 -21.02
CA ASP A 344 17.79 10.06 -21.21
C ASP A 344 16.95 10.62 -20.05
N LEU A 345 16.38 9.75 -19.20
CA LEU A 345 15.54 10.12 -18.07
C LEU A 345 16.38 10.21 -16.81
N ARG A 346 16.34 11.35 -16.10
CA ARG A 346 16.95 11.50 -14.78
C ARG A 346 15.94 11.21 -13.66
N ARG A 347 14.78 11.86 -13.71
CA ARG A 347 13.67 11.59 -12.78
C ARG A 347 12.32 12.00 -13.34
N ILE A 348 11.28 11.30 -12.91
CA ILE A 348 9.89 11.55 -13.27
C ILE A 348 9.08 11.54 -11.97
N LEU A 349 8.33 12.60 -11.70
CA LEU A 349 7.38 12.64 -10.59
C LEU A 349 5.97 12.61 -11.16
N VAL A 350 5.26 11.51 -10.95
CA VAL A 350 3.85 11.38 -11.29
C VAL A 350 3.01 11.95 -10.15
N PHE A 351 2.05 12.79 -10.48
CA PHE A 351 1.13 13.39 -9.52
C PHE A 351 -0.27 13.53 -10.14
N VAL A 352 -1.28 13.68 -9.29
CA VAL A 352 -2.66 13.92 -9.71
C VAL A 352 -3.17 15.23 -9.12
N THR A 353 -3.98 15.96 -9.88
CA THR A 353 -4.62 17.20 -9.43
C THR A 353 -6.12 17.11 -9.58
N ILE A 354 -6.87 17.67 -8.62
CA ILE A 354 -8.29 17.93 -8.81
C ILE A 354 -8.42 19.18 -9.66
N TYR A 355 -8.94 19.03 -10.87
CA TYR A 355 -9.22 20.16 -11.75
C TYR A 355 -10.58 20.78 -11.45
N GLU A 356 -11.63 19.96 -11.34
CA GLU A 356 -13.00 20.39 -11.06
C GLU A 356 -13.73 19.40 -10.11
N GLY A 357 -14.85 19.85 -9.53
CA GLY A 357 -15.79 19.00 -8.79
C GLY A 357 -15.52 18.77 -7.32
N ALA A 358 -14.25 18.79 -6.89
CA ALA A 358 -13.91 18.65 -5.48
C ALA A 358 -12.94 19.73 -4.98
N ARG A 359 -12.99 19.97 -3.67
CA ARG A 359 -12.09 20.90 -2.98
C ARG A 359 -10.91 20.20 -2.31
N SER A 360 -10.98 18.88 -2.22
CA SER A 360 -9.94 18.04 -1.62
C SER A 360 -10.11 16.58 -2.02
N PHE A 361 -9.04 15.79 -1.90
CA PHE A 361 -9.08 14.33 -2.02
C PHE A 361 -9.76 13.61 -0.84
N ALA A 362 -10.35 14.34 0.11
CA ALA A 362 -11.14 13.75 1.19
C ALA A 362 -12.24 12.84 0.61
N ASP A 363 -12.48 11.70 1.25
CA ASP A 363 -13.46 10.69 0.84
C ASP A 363 -13.21 10.00 -0.52
N LEU A 364 -12.03 10.20 -1.12
CA LEU A 364 -11.60 9.52 -2.34
C LEU A 364 -10.65 8.38 -2.01
N HIS A 365 -10.93 7.21 -2.58
CA HIS A 365 -10.01 6.06 -2.61
C HIS A 365 -9.43 5.92 -4.00
N ALA A 366 -8.10 5.84 -4.10
CA ALA A 366 -7.43 5.67 -5.40
C ALA A 366 -6.35 4.59 -5.32
N THR A 367 -6.22 3.83 -6.40
CA THR A 367 -5.14 2.87 -6.61
C THR A 367 -4.34 3.28 -7.83
N VAL A 368 -3.03 3.36 -7.66
CA VAL A 368 -2.07 3.65 -8.73
C VAL A 368 -1.46 2.33 -9.17
N THR A 369 -1.46 2.06 -10.48
CA THR A 369 -0.78 0.90 -11.05
C THR A 369 0.26 1.34 -12.07
N LEU A 370 1.49 0.86 -11.92
CA LEU A 370 2.58 1.01 -12.88
C LEU A 370 2.85 -0.37 -13.52
N ARG A 371 2.57 -0.48 -14.83
CA ARG A 371 2.68 -1.72 -15.59
C ARG A 371 3.82 -1.60 -16.60
N PRO A 372 5.00 -2.15 -16.31
CA PRO A 372 6.03 -2.25 -17.32
C PRO A 372 5.59 -3.30 -18.38
N GLN A 373 5.91 -3.06 -19.65
CA GLN A 373 5.59 -3.96 -20.76
C GLN A 373 6.20 -5.36 -20.54
N TYR A 374 7.38 -5.38 -19.92
CA TYR A 374 8.05 -6.58 -19.48
C TYR A 374 8.28 -6.46 -17.97
N GLY A 375 8.10 -7.53 -17.22
CA GLY A 375 8.31 -7.51 -15.78
C GLY A 375 7.04 -7.47 -14.94
N ALA A 376 7.21 -7.40 -13.61
CA ALA A 376 6.10 -7.44 -12.68
C ALA A 376 5.36 -6.09 -12.61
N PRO A 377 4.02 -6.08 -12.63
CA PRO A 377 3.26 -4.87 -12.36
C PRO A 377 3.49 -4.42 -10.92
N ILE A 378 3.53 -3.10 -10.72
CA ILE A 378 3.68 -2.45 -9.43
C ILE A 378 2.38 -1.72 -9.11
N ASP A 379 1.91 -1.79 -7.87
CA ASP A 379 0.76 -1.00 -7.44
C ASP A 379 0.88 -0.48 -6.01
N PHE A 380 0.08 0.53 -5.70
CA PHE A 380 -0.15 0.98 -4.33
C PHE A 380 -1.45 1.77 -4.25
N SER A 381 -2.06 1.76 -3.08
CA SER A 381 -3.22 2.61 -2.78
C SER A 381 -2.77 3.93 -2.15
N LEU A 382 -3.56 4.97 -2.38
CA LEU A 382 -3.41 6.24 -1.68
C LEU A 382 -3.95 6.11 -0.26
N ASP A 383 -3.28 6.80 0.67
CA ASP A 383 -3.73 6.88 2.05
C ASP A 383 -4.95 7.82 2.16
N GLU A 384 -5.63 7.86 3.30
CA GLU A 384 -6.72 8.82 3.48
C GLU A 384 -6.21 10.28 3.41
N CYS A 385 -6.91 11.11 2.64
CA CYS A 385 -6.60 12.53 2.59
C CYS A 385 -7.22 13.26 3.79
N THR A 386 -6.39 13.54 4.80
CA THR A 386 -6.78 14.24 6.04
C THR A 386 -6.58 15.76 5.98
N VAL A 387 -6.15 16.29 4.82
CA VAL A 387 -5.84 17.70 4.60
C VAL A 387 -6.66 18.27 3.43
N PRO A 388 -6.90 19.59 3.36
CA PRO A 388 -7.61 20.21 2.25
C PRO A 388 -6.71 20.32 1.01
N SER A 389 -6.29 19.18 0.47
CA SER A 389 -5.37 19.09 -0.67
C SER A 389 -6.11 18.79 -1.97
N THR A 390 -5.82 19.60 -2.99
CA THR A 390 -6.21 19.36 -4.39
C THR A 390 -5.09 18.74 -5.22
N VAL A 391 -3.98 18.32 -4.60
CA VAL A 391 -2.86 17.67 -5.31
C VAL A 391 -2.20 16.56 -4.50
N CYS A 392 -1.96 15.42 -5.15
CA CYS A 392 -1.29 14.27 -4.55
C CYS A 392 -0.11 13.84 -5.43
N ALA A 393 1.09 13.84 -4.85
CA ALA A 393 2.25 13.22 -5.47
C ALA A 393 2.13 11.69 -5.33
N LEU A 394 2.14 10.98 -6.46
CA LEU A 394 1.85 9.55 -6.51
C LEU A 394 3.13 8.73 -6.40
N ALA A 395 4.03 8.90 -7.36
CA ALA A 395 5.27 8.14 -7.43
C ALA A 395 6.43 8.98 -8.01
N LEU A 396 7.61 8.84 -7.41
CA LEU A 396 8.87 9.37 -7.93
C LEU A 396 9.67 8.23 -8.55
N ILE A 397 9.97 8.35 -9.84
CA ILE A 397 10.82 7.42 -10.57
C ILE A 397 12.18 8.08 -10.76
N THR A 398 13.25 7.51 -10.21
CA THR A 398 14.61 8.07 -10.30
C THR A 398 15.53 7.11 -11.02
N ASN A 399 16.38 7.65 -11.90
CA ASN A 399 17.42 6.87 -12.59
C ASN A 399 18.74 6.91 -11.81
N HIS A 400 19.18 5.75 -11.34
CA HIS A 400 20.47 5.53 -10.68
C HIS A 400 21.40 4.75 -11.60
N GLY A 401 22.03 5.44 -12.55
CA GLY A 401 23.05 4.82 -13.42
C GLY A 401 22.50 3.73 -14.35
N GLY A 402 21.27 3.88 -14.83
CA GLY A 402 20.56 2.95 -15.70
C GLY A 402 19.51 2.10 -14.99
N ASP A 403 19.51 2.06 -13.66
CA ASP A 403 18.47 1.44 -12.86
C ASP A 403 17.37 2.46 -12.51
N LEU A 404 16.15 2.21 -12.98
CA LEU A 404 15.00 3.02 -12.61
C LEU A 404 14.37 2.49 -11.33
N VAL A 405 14.33 3.32 -10.30
CA VAL A 405 13.71 3.01 -9.01
C VAL A 405 12.40 3.77 -8.91
N VAL A 406 11.30 3.05 -8.70
CA VAL A 406 9.99 3.61 -8.38
C VAL A 406 9.89 3.76 -6.87
N GLN A 407 9.57 4.96 -6.41
CA GLN A 407 9.27 5.27 -5.01
C GLN A 407 7.81 5.74 -4.89
N ARG A 408 7.04 5.07 -4.03
CA ARG A 408 5.71 5.48 -3.59
C ARG A 408 5.84 6.76 -2.77
N GLU A 409 5.20 7.81 -3.24
CA GLU A 409 5.09 9.07 -2.50
C GLU A 409 3.76 9.12 -1.75
N ALA A 410 2.64 8.85 -2.43
CA ALA A 410 1.27 8.94 -1.90
C ALA A 410 1.08 10.16 -0.96
N ARG A 411 1.61 11.31 -1.37
CA ARG A 411 1.78 12.49 -0.51
C ARG A 411 0.85 13.60 -0.95
N TYR A 412 -0.12 13.91 -0.10
CA TYR A 412 -0.99 15.08 -0.27
C TYR A 412 -0.22 16.38 0.04
N LEU A 413 -0.25 17.34 -0.88
CA LEU A 413 0.34 18.66 -0.68
C LEU A 413 -0.75 19.72 -0.66
N VAL A 414 -0.73 20.62 0.31
CA VAL A 414 -1.71 21.71 0.40
C VAL A 414 -1.17 22.92 -0.38
N PRO A 415 -1.82 23.33 -1.48
CA PRO A 415 -1.38 24.52 -2.22
C PRO A 415 -1.56 25.78 -1.38
N GLU A 416 -0.57 26.66 -1.42
CA GLU A 416 -0.72 28.01 -0.89
C GLU A 416 -1.74 28.82 -1.69
N ARG A 417 -2.33 29.84 -1.06
CA ARG A 417 -3.33 30.68 -1.72
C ARG A 417 -2.73 31.37 -2.95
N GLY A 418 -3.33 31.12 -4.12
CA GLY A 418 -2.88 31.71 -5.40
C GLY A 418 -1.71 30.96 -6.06
N VAL A 419 -1.25 29.85 -5.46
CA VAL A 419 -0.23 28.96 -6.03
C VAL A 419 -0.94 27.78 -6.69
N SER A 420 -0.55 27.43 -7.92
CA SER A 420 -1.14 26.30 -8.62
C SER A 420 -0.71 24.95 -8.00
N PRO A 421 -1.53 23.90 -8.15
CA PRO A 421 -1.13 22.52 -7.81
C PRO A 421 0.25 22.13 -8.35
N GLN A 422 0.52 22.43 -9.62
CA GLN A 422 1.78 22.09 -10.28
C GLN A 422 2.97 22.83 -9.66
N ARG A 423 2.82 24.13 -9.37
CA ARG A 423 3.87 24.92 -8.71
C ARG A 423 4.11 24.43 -7.28
N THR A 424 3.06 23.98 -6.59
CA THR A 424 3.15 23.38 -5.25
C THR A 424 4.01 22.11 -5.28
N VAL A 425 3.77 21.22 -6.26
CA VAL A 425 4.56 19.99 -6.45
C VAL A 425 6.01 20.32 -6.84
N ASP A 426 6.21 21.23 -7.79
CA ASP A 426 7.54 21.68 -8.21
C ASP A 426 8.38 22.18 -7.03
N HIS A 427 7.81 23.04 -6.19
CA HIS A 427 8.48 23.55 -5.01
C HIS A 427 8.78 22.45 -3.99
N ALA A 428 7.81 21.57 -3.71
CA ALA A 428 7.95 20.50 -2.73
C ALA A 428 9.02 19.46 -3.09
N TYR A 429 9.26 19.22 -4.38
CA TYR A 429 10.24 18.24 -4.88
C TYR A 429 11.49 18.87 -5.51
N GLY A 430 11.61 20.20 -5.46
CA GLY A 430 12.78 20.94 -5.94
C GLY A 430 13.06 20.75 -7.43
N TRP A 431 12.04 20.88 -8.29
CA TRP A 431 12.26 20.89 -9.74
C TRP A 431 12.85 22.23 -10.19
N GLY A 432 12.39 23.35 -9.62
CA GLY A 432 12.86 24.70 -9.89
C GLY A 432 12.43 25.20 -11.27
N MET A 433 11.17 24.94 -11.67
CA MET A 433 10.64 25.36 -12.97
C MET A 433 10.00 26.75 -12.91
N ASN A 434 10.00 27.42 -14.06
CA ASN A 434 9.29 28.67 -14.24
C ASN A 434 7.89 28.39 -14.78
N TRP A 435 6.86 28.77 -14.02
CA TRP A 435 5.46 28.52 -14.37
C TRP A 435 4.75 29.77 -14.85
N THR A 436 4.05 29.66 -15.98
CA THR A 436 3.09 30.64 -16.48
C THR A 436 1.65 30.16 -16.24
N PRO A 437 0.68 31.07 -16.03
CA PRO A 437 -0.73 30.69 -15.97
C PRO A 437 -1.15 29.97 -17.25
N GLY A 438 -1.82 28.82 -17.11
CA GLY A 438 -2.39 28.05 -18.20
C GLY A 438 -3.91 27.93 -18.03
N ARG A 439 -4.59 27.57 -19.12
CA ARG A 439 -6.00 27.15 -19.13
C ARG A 439 -6.10 25.86 -19.96
N LYS A 440 -7.03 24.97 -19.61
CA LYS A 440 -7.39 23.85 -20.49
C LYS A 440 -8.03 24.39 -21.76
#